data_AF-A0A8P0TLE8-F1
#
_entry.id   AF-A0A8P0TLE8-F1
#
_cell.length_a   1.000
_cell.length_b   1.000
_cell.length_c   1.000
_cell.angle_alpha   90.00
_cell.angle_beta   90.00
_cell.angle_gamma   90.00
#
_symmetry.space_group_name_H-M   'P 1'
#
loop_
_entity.id
_entity.type
_entity.pdbx_description
1 polymer ?
#
loop_
_entity_poly.entity_id
_entity_poly.type
_entity_poly.pdbx_seq_one_letter_code
_entity_poly.pdbx_strand_id
1 'polypeptide(L)'
;MVGQLAARRAAGVVLEMIREGKIAGRAVLIAGQPGTGKTAIAMGMAQALGPDTPFTAIAGSEIFSLEMSKTEALTQAFRRSIGVRIKEETEIIEGEVVEIQIDRPATGTGSKVGKLTLKTTEMETIYDLGTKMIESLTKDKVQAGDVITIDKATGKISKLGRSFTRARDYDAMGSQTKFVQCPDGELQKRKEVVHTVSLHEIDVINSRTQGFLALFSGDTGEIKSEVREQINAKVAEWREEGKAEIIPGVLFIDEVHMLDIESFSFLNRALESDMAPVLIMATNRGITRVLPAPLVLLSQLVFFSASSVFWWTGRRKWVVNSSPGKLGPGGCT
;
A
#
# COMPACT_ATOMS: atom_id res chain seq x y z
N MET A 1 -10.48 -19.69 3.86
CA MET A 1 -9.62 -20.57 4.69
C MET A 1 -10.43 -21.73 5.24
N VAL A 2 -9.93 -22.97 5.15
CA VAL A 2 -10.58 -24.19 5.66
C VAL A 2 -9.67 -24.84 6.70
N GLY A 3 -10.20 -25.39 7.79
CA GLY A 3 -9.41 -26.00 8.88
C GLY A 3 -8.72 -24.98 9.81
N GLN A 4 -7.72 -25.43 10.57
CA GLN A 4 -6.88 -24.63 11.49
C GLN A 4 -7.68 -23.73 12.46
N LEU A 5 -8.71 -24.28 13.13
CA LEU A 5 -9.65 -23.53 13.97
C LEU A 5 -8.96 -22.73 15.08
N ALA A 6 -7.99 -23.33 15.78
CA ALA A 6 -7.27 -22.68 16.87
C ALA A 6 -6.41 -21.50 16.36
N ALA A 7 -5.62 -21.71 15.31
CA ALA A 7 -4.77 -20.68 14.74
C ALA A 7 -5.57 -19.54 14.11
N ARG A 8 -6.70 -19.84 13.45
CA ARG A 8 -7.61 -18.82 12.91
C ARG A 8 -8.29 -18.00 14.00
N ARG A 9 -8.70 -18.64 15.09
CA ARG A 9 -9.29 -17.93 16.24
C ARG A 9 -8.26 -17.00 16.88
N ALA A 10 -7.03 -17.47 17.06
CA ALA A 10 -5.92 -16.66 17.54
C ALA A 10 -5.63 -15.48 16.61
N ALA A 11 -5.54 -15.72 15.30
CA ALA A 11 -5.35 -14.69 14.29
C ALA A 11 -6.47 -13.63 14.32
N GLY A 12 -7.72 -14.05 14.55
CA GLY A 12 -8.86 -13.13 14.73
C GLY A 12 -8.73 -12.24 15.96
N VAL A 13 -8.25 -12.79 17.09
CA VAL A 13 -7.98 -11.98 18.30
C VAL A 13 -6.85 -10.98 18.05
N VAL A 14 -5.77 -11.40 17.38
CA VAL A 14 -4.68 -10.50 16.99
C VAL A 14 -5.20 -9.39 16.09
N LEU A 15 -6.01 -9.74 15.09
CA LEU A 15 -6.60 -8.77 14.17
C LEU A 15 -7.47 -7.73 14.87
N GLU A 16 -8.27 -8.15 15.85
CA GLU A 16 -9.07 -7.21 16.65
C GLU A 16 -8.20 -6.30 17.51
N MET A 17 -7.13 -6.83 18.11
CA MET A 17 -6.18 -6.03 18.88
C MET A 17 -5.41 -5.01 18.00
N ILE A 18 -5.19 -5.33 16.72
CA ILE A 18 -4.62 -4.38 15.74
C ILE A 18 -5.63 -3.27 15.43
N ARG A 19 -6.90 -3.61 15.18
CA ARG A 19 -7.97 -2.63 14.92
C ARG A 19 -8.21 -1.70 16.11
N GLU A 20 -8.10 -2.22 17.32
CA GLU A 20 -8.22 -1.42 18.55
C GLU A 20 -6.98 -0.52 18.80
N GLY A 21 -5.91 -0.63 18.01
CA GLY A 21 -4.68 0.15 18.17
C GLY A 21 -3.89 -0.18 19.44
N LYS A 22 -4.22 -1.28 20.14
CA LYS A 22 -3.57 -1.69 21.40
C LYS A 22 -2.24 -2.42 21.18
N ILE A 23 -1.89 -2.70 19.92
CA ILE A 23 -0.72 -3.48 19.49
C ILE A 23 0.07 -2.72 18.42
N ALA A 24 0.53 -1.51 18.74
CA ALA A 24 1.71 -0.98 18.05
C ALA A 24 2.95 -1.71 18.60
N GLY A 25 3.88 -2.09 17.72
CA GLY A 25 5.20 -2.57 18.15
C GLY A 25 5.26 -3.98 18.74
N ARG A 26 4.33 -4.89 18.40
CA ARG A 26 4.43 -6.29 18.84
C ARG A 26 4.65 -7.25 17.68
N ALA A 27 5.38 -8.31 18.01
CA ALA A 27 5.66 -9.44 17.15
C ALA A 27 4.71 -10.62 17.44
N VAL A 28 4.26 -11.30 16.39
CA VAL A 28 3.49 -12.54 16.46
C VAL A 28 4.29 -13.65 15.80
N LEU A 29 4.59 -14.72 16.53
CA LEU A 29 5.29 -15.89 15.97
C LEU A 29 4.29 -17.01 15.67
N ILE A 30 4.23 -17.44 14.41
CA ILE A 30 3.46 -18.60 13.95
C ILE A 30 4.43 -19.78 13.75
N ALA A 31 4.34 -20.79 14.60
CA ALA A 31 5.13 -22.01 14.49
C ALA A 31 4.28 -23.19 14.01
N GLY A 32 4.84 -24.03 13.14
CA GLY A 32 4.16 -25.24 12.67
C GLY A 32 4.95 -25.95 11.56
N GLN A 33 4.57 -27.18 11.25
CA GLN A 33 5.20 -27.95 10.17
C GLN A 33 5.06 -27.24 8.80
N PRO A 34 5.96 -27.50 7.83
CA PRO A 34 5.78 -27.06 6.45
C PRO A 34 4.40 -27.47 5.90
N GLY A 35 3.78 -26.64 5.07
CA GLY A 35 2.47 -26.93 4.46
C GLY A 35 1.25 -26.73 5.38
N THR A 36 1.42 -26.31 6.65
CA THR A 36 0.30 -26.09 7.59
C THR A 36 -0.47 -24.77 7.40
N GLY A 37 -0.12 -23.97 6.39
CA GLY A 37 -0.85 -22.74 6.03
C GLY A 37 -0.46 -21.50 6.83
N LYS A 38 0.77 -21.41 7.37
CA LYS A 38 1.26 -20.24 8.14
C LYS A 38 1.17 -18.94 7.32
N THR A 39 1.74 -18.94 6.11
CA THR A 39 1.68 -17.82 5.16
C THR A 39 0.24 -17.48 4.77
N ALA A 40 -0.62 -18.51 4.62
CA ALA A 40 -2.03 -18.31 4.31
C ALA A 40 -2.80 -17.62 5.44
N ILE A 41 -2.47 -17.90 6.71
CA ILE A 41 -3.05 -17.21 7.87
C ILE A 41 -2.60 -15.75 7.90
N ALA A 42 -1.31 -15.48 7.70
CA ALA A 42 -0.78 -14.11 7.66
C ALA A 42 -1.42 -13.28 6.54
N MET A 43 -1.53 -13.85 5.33
CA MET A 43 -2.20 -13.21 4.20
C MET A 43 -3.70 -13.00 4.48
N GLY A 44 -4.36 -13.96 5.12
CA GLY A 44 -5.76 -13.83 5.54
C GLY A 44 -5.98 -12.72 6.58
N MET A 45 -5.01 -12.50 7.48
CA MET A 45 -5.04 -11.38 8.42
C MET A 45 -4.91 -10.04 7.68
N ALA A 46 -3.95 -9.93 6.76
CA ALA A 46 -3.74 -8.70 5.99
C ALA A 46 -4.98 -8.31 5.17
N GLN A 47 -5.56 -9.27 4.44
CA GLN A 47 -6.79 -9.04 3.67
C GLN A 47 -7.98 -8.60 4.55
N ALA A 48 -8.03 -9.08 5.80
CA ALA A 48 -9.09 -8.73 6.74
C ALA A 48 -8.85 -7.39 7.47
N LEU A 49 -7.63 -6.85 7.46
CA LEU A 49 -7.35 -5.50 7.94
C LEU A 49 -7.86 -4.44 6.95
N GLY A 50 -7.76 -4.73 5.65
CA GLY A 50 -8.37 -3.92 4.59
C GLY A 50 -7.63 -4.06 3.27
N PRO A 51 -8.28 -3.75 2.13
CA PRO A 51 -7.62 -3.76 0.82
C PRO A 51 -6.49 -2.73 0.71
N ASP A 52 -6.56 -1.64 1.47
CA ASP A 52 -5.57 -0.57 1.49
C ASP A 52 -4.44 -0.80 2.50
N THR A 53 -4.51 -1.86 3.30
CA THR A 53 -3.49 -2.15 4.32
C THR A 53 -2.26 -2.76 3.64
N PRO A 54 -1.07 -2.14 3.76
CA PRO A 54 0.12 -2.68 3.11
C PRO A 54 0.52 -4.01 3.76
N PHE A 55 0.82 -4.99 2.92
CA PHE A 55 1.33 -6.29 3.32
C PHE A 55 2.65 -6.55 2.62
N THR A 56 3.72 -6.66 3.40
CA THR A 56 5.03 -7.01 2.89
C THR A 56 5.37 -8.41 3.38
N ALA A 57 5.63 -9.34 2.47
CA ALA A 57 6.17 -10.65 2.79
C ALA A 57 7.63 -10.71 2.35
N ILE A 58 8.52 -11.10 3.25
CA ILE A 58 9.92 -11.37 2.98
C ILE A 58 10.31 -12.73 3.53
N ALA A 59 11.25 -13.41 2.87
CA ALA A 59 11.90 -14.58 3.43
C ALA A 59 13.13 -14.16 4.26
N GLY A 60 13.41 -14.89 5.35
CA GLY A 60 14.59 -14.63 6.18
C GLY A 60 15.90 -14.67 5.38
N SER A 61 15.96 -15.45 4.29
CA SER A 61 17.11 -15.52 3.39
C SER A 61 17.27 -14.28 2.50
N GLU A 62 16.20 -13.54 2.18
CA GLU A 62 16.24 -12.37 1.28
C GLU A 62 16.94 -11.16 1.91
N ILE A 63 17.05 -11.14 3.25
CA ILE A 63 17.75 -10.07 3.98
C ILE A 63 19.27 -10.14 3.75
N PHE A 64 19.80 -11.31 3.38
CA PHE A 64 21.21 -11.50 3.08
C PHE A 64 21.47 -11.20 1.60
N SER A 65 21.66 -9.91 1.27
CA SER A 65 22.05 -9.45 -0.06
C SER A 65 23.52 -9.01 -0.10
N LEU A 66 24.13 -9.05 -1.29
CA LEU A 66 25.44 -8.43 -1.57
C LEU A 66 25.31 -6.95 -1.94
N GLU A 67 24.13 -6.52 -2.40
CA GLU A 67 23.91 -5.17 -2.91
C GLU A 67 23.62 -4.14 -1.80
N MET A 68 23.10 -4.60 -0.66
CA MET A 68 22.74 -3.75 0.47
C MET A 68 22.99 -4.45 1.80
N SER A 69 23.21 -3.67 2.85
CA SER A 69 23.35 -4.19 4.21
C SER A 69 22.07 -4.84 4.75
N LYS A 70 22.22 -5.83 5.64
CA LYS A 70 21.11 -6.53 6.32
C LYS A 70 20.15 -5.57 7.01
N THR A 71 20.72 -4.56 7.69
CA THR A 71 19.98 -3.49 8.37
C THR A 71 19.18 -2.65 7.39
N GLU A 72 19.73 -2.37 6.21
CA GLU A 72 19.04 -1.62 5.18
C GLU A 72 17.89 -2.42 4.56
N ALA A 73 18.11 -3.70 4.25
CA ALA A 73 17.05 -4.59 3.76
C ALA A 73 15.87 -4.68 4.75
N LEU A 74 16.16 -4.83 6.04
CA LEU A 74 15.13 -4.80 7.09
C LEU A 74 14.45 -3.43 7.18
N THR A 75 15.21 -2.34 7.14
CA THR A 75 14.62 -0.99 7.20
C THR A 75 13.67 -0.73 6.03
N GLN A 76 14.04 -1.16 4.82
CA GLN A 76 13.18 -1.06 3.65
C GLN A 76 11.92 -1.91 3.82
N ALA A 77 12.02 -3.14 4.32
CA ALA A 77 10.86 -4.00 4.58
C ALA A 77 9.89 -3.37 5.62
N PHE A 78 10.42 -2.75 6.67
CA PHE A 78 9.62 -1.98 7.63
C PHE A 78 8.89 -0.82 6.97
N ARG A 79 9.60 -0.01 6.18
CA ARG A 79 9.03 1.18 5.53
C ARG A 79 8.06 0.85 4.39
N ARG A 80 8.23 -0.29 3.71
CA ARG A 80 7.23 -0.83 2.76
C ARG A 80 5.93 -1.23 3.45
N SER A 81 6.02 -1.66 4.70
CA SER A 81 4.88 -2.09 5.51
C SER A 81 4.16 -0.96 6.21
N ILE A 82 4.56 0.30 6.00
CA ILE A 82 3.86 1.47 6.54
C ILE A 82 3.31 2.27 5.37
N GLY A 83 1.99 2.40 5.33
CA GLY A 83 1.28 3.16 4.30
C GLY A 83 0.98 4.57 4.77
N VAL A 84 1.00 5.51 3.84
CA VAL A 84 0.51 6.87 4.01
C VAL A 84 -0.63 7.06 3.01
N ARG A 85 -1.82 7.26 3.53
CA ARG A 85 -3.03 7.57 2.76
C ARG A 85 -3.14 9.08 2.65
N ILE A 86 -2.95 9.59 1.45
CA ILE A 86 -3.04 11.01 1.12
C ILE A 86 -4.40 11.24 0.48
N LYS A 87 -5.13 12.24 1.00
CA LYS A 87 -6.40 12.67 0.46
C LYS A 87 -6.17 13.96 -0.30
N GLU A 88 -6.41 13.94 -1.61
CA GLU A 88 -6.25 15.10 -2.46
C GLU A 88 -7.60 15.44 -3.12
N GLU A 89 -8.02 16.70 -2.99
CA GLU A 89 -9.19 17.19 -3.71
C GLU A 89 -8.75 17.70 -5.08
N THR A 90 -9.28 17.10 -6.14
CA THR A 90 -9.01 17.50 -7.52
C THR A 90 -10.30 17.98 -8.19
N GLU A 91 -10.19 19.09 -8.93
CA GLU A 91 -11.28 19.57 -9.79
C GLU A 91 -11.19 18.84 -11.13
N ILE A 92 -12.17 17.99 -11.41
CA ILE A 92 -12.27 17.24 -12.65
C ILE A 92 -13.43 17.78 -13.50
N ILE A 93 -13.23 17.77 -14.81
CA ILE A 93 -14.23 18.12 -15.80
C ILE A 93 -14.61 16.82 -16.52
N GLU A 94 -15.87 16.42 -16.44
CA GLU A 94 -16.37 15.16 -17.00
C GLU A 94 -17.52 15.44 -17.97
N GLY A 95 -17.39 14.99 -19.21
CA GLY A 95 -18.42 15.22 -20.22
C GLY A 95 -18.24 14.41 -21.50
N GLU A 96 -19.31 14.34 -22.28
CA GLU A 96 -19.28 13.86 -23.67
C GLU A 96 -18.78 14.97 -24.60
N VAL A 97 -17.86 14.63 -25.48
CA VAL A 97 -17.36 15.53 -26.52
C VAL A 97 -18.38 15.67 -27.64
N VAL A 98 -18.96 16.85 -27.80
CA VAL A 98 -19.88 17.15 -28.91
C VAL A 98 -19.08 17.46 -30.17
N GLU A 99 -18.11 18.36 -30.06
CA GLU A 99 -17.29 18.86 -31.16
C GLU A 99 -15.89 19.29 -30.68
N ILE A 100 -14.90 19.13 -31.55
CA ILE A 100 -13.53 19.60 -31.36
C ILE A 100 -13.15 20.44 -32.59
N GLN A 101 -12.88 21.73 -32.37
CA GLN A 101 -12.38 22.64 -33.40
C GLN A 101 -10.92 22.97 -33.08
N ILE A 102 -10.01 22.77 -34.03
CA ILE A 102 -8.58 23.09 -33.86
C ILE A 102 -8.18 24.01 -35.01
N ASP A 103 -7.92 25.27 -34.68
CA ASP A 103 -7.42 26.26 -35.63
C ASP A 103 -5.90 26.13 -35.73
N ARG A 104 -5.45 25.73 -36.92
CA ARG A 104 -4.03 25.58 -37.23
C ARG A 104 -3.62 26.71 -38.18
N PRO A 105 -2.65 27.56 -37.82
CA PRO A 105 -2.21 28.63 -38.70
C PRO A 105 -1.63 28.05 -40.00
N ALA A 106 -2.04 28.62 -41.14
CA ALA A 106 -1.72 28.12 -42.49
C ALA A 106 -0.21 28.04 -42.79
N THR A 107 0.60 28.82 -42.09
CA THR A 107 2.06 28.86 -42.22
C THR A 107 2.79 27.80 -41.39
N GLY A 108 2.09 27.01 -40.57
CA GLY A 108 2.68 25.99 -39.70
C GLY A 108 3.46 26.52 -38.49
N THR A 109 3.76 27.82 -38.46
CA THR A 109 4.44 28.54 -37.39
C THR A 109 3.44 29.44 -36.65
N GLY A 110 2.88 28.91 -35.55
CA GLY A 110 2.03 29.66 -34.63
C GLY A 110 1.40 28.74 -33.57
N SER A 111 0.93 29.34 -32.48
CA SER A 111 0.23 28.61 -31.42
C SER A 111 -1.09 28.06 -31.95
N LYS A 112 -1.27 26.74 -31.85
CA LYS A 112 -2.57 26.10 -32.08
C LYS A 112 -3.55 26.59 -31.01
N VAL A 113 -4.70 27.09 -31.44
CA VAL A 113 -5.83 27.41 -30.56
C VAL A 113 -6.98 26.50 -30.96
N GLY A 114 -7.78 26.06 -30.02
CA GLY A 114 -8.91 25.19 -30.31
C GLY A 114 -10.09 25.49 -29.40
N LYS A 115 -11.25 24.98 -29.78
CA LYS A 115 -12.47 25.00 -28.98
C LYS A 115 -12.96 23.57 -28.78
N LEU A 116 -13.36 23.27 -27.55
CA LEU A 116 -13.90 21.98 -27.15
C LEU A 116 -15.30 22.19 -26.60
N THR A 117 -16.27 21.55 -27.22
CA THR A 117 -17.65 21.56 -26.70
C THR A 117 -17.90 20.28 -25.95
N LEU A 118 -18.12 20.39 -24.63
CA LEU A 118 -18.46 19.29 -23.74
C LEU A 118 -19.91 19.39 -23.30
N LYS A 119 -20.55 18.22 -23.18
CA LYS A 119 -21.94 18.07 -22.79
C LYS A 119 -22.12 17.01 -21.72
N THR A 120 -22.92 17.33 -20.71
CA THR A 120 -23.55 16.38 -19.79
C THR A 120 -25.05 16.28 -20.09
N THR A 121 -25.80 15.49 -19.34
CA THR A 121 -27.26 15.44 -19.50
C THR A 121 -27.95 16.75 -19.12
N GLU A 122 -27.32 17.57 -18.26
CA GLU A 122 -27.90 18.83 -17.76
C GLU A 122 -27.37 20.08 -18.46
N MET A 123 -26.10 20.09 -18.87
CA MET A 123 -25.47 21.30 -19.40
C MET A 123 -24.54 21.03 -20.58
N GLU A 124 -24.35 22.05 -21.40
CA GLU A 124 -23.42 22.06 -22.52
C GLU A 124 -22.56 23.33 -22.42
N THR A 125 -21.25 23.16 -22.54
CA THR A 125 -20.28 24.24 -22.32
C THR A 125 -19.16 24.17 -23.35
N ILE A 126 -18.67 25.34 -23.76
CA ILE A 126 -17.58 25.49 -24.72
C ILE A 126 -16.34 25.95 -23.95
N TYR A 127 -15.24 25.22 -24.11
CA TYR A 127 -13.93 25.54 -23.53
C TYR A 127 -12.95 25.92 -24.61
N ASP A 128 -12.21 27.01 -24.40
CA ASP A 128 -11.06 27.36 -25.22
C ASP A 128 -9.84 26.52 -24.79
N LEU A 129 -9.21 25.87 -25.75
CA LEU A 129 -8.08 24.98 -25.57
C LEU A 129 -6.75 25.68 -25.91
N GLY A 130 -5.80 25.56 -24.99
CA GLY A 130 -4.40 25.91 -25.24
C GLY A 130 -3.64 24.83 -26.02
N THR A 131 -2.43 25.16 -26.45
CA THR A 131 -1.55 24.26 -27.24
C THR A 131 -1.31 22.91 -26.57
N LYS A 132 -1.02 22.89 -25.26
CA LYS A 132 -0.77 21.66 -24.49
C LYS A 132 -1.98 20.73 -24.47
N MET A 133 -3.19 21.27 -24.31
CA MET A 133 -4.42 20.49 -24.28
C MET A 133 -4.73 19.88 -25.65
N ILE A 134 -4.50 20.64 -26.72
CA ILE A 134 -4.66 20.15 -28.10
C ILE A 134 -3.70 18.99 -28.38
N GLU A 135 -2.46 19.06 -27.90
CA GLU A 135 -1.49 17.97 -28.01
C GLU A 135 -1.93 16.72 -27.24
N SER A 136 -2.44 16.88 -26.01
CA SER A 136 -3.00 15.78 -25.22
C SER A 136 -4.20 15.12 -25.92
N LEU A 137 -5.15 15.91 -26.42
CA LEU A 137 -6.32 15.39 -27.17
C LEU A 137 -5.89 14.62 -28.44
N THR A 138 -4.89 15.13 -29.15
CA THR A 138 -4.35 14.49 -30.35
C THR A 138 -3.62 13.20 -30.01
N LYS A 139 -2.85 13.19 -28.92
CA LYS A 139 -2.11 12.03 -28.42
C LYS A 139 -3.04 10.89 -28.02
N ASP A 140 -4.13 11.21 -27.32
CA ASP A 140 -5.12 10.24 -26.85
C ASP A 140 -6.21 9.93 -27.90
N LYS A 141 -6.10 10.52 -29.11
CA LYS A 141 -7.02 10.34 -30.25
C LYS A 141 -8.48 10.54 -29.85
N VAL A 142 -8.76 11.62 -29.12
CA VAL A 142 -10.11 11.97 -28.70
C VAL A 142 -10.92 12.45 -29.91
N GLN A 143 -12.14 11.94 -30.04
CA GLN A 143 -13.06 12.24 -31.13
C GLN A 143 -14.42 12.69 -30.59
N ALA A 144 -15.22 13.29 -31.46
CA ALA A 144 -16.61 13.60 -31.16
C ALA A 144 -17.40 12.31 -30.83
N GLY A 145 -18.12 12.33 -29.71
CA GLY A 145 -18.82 11.19 -29.12
C GLY A 145 -18.02 10.40 -28.08
N ASP A 146 -16.78 10.80 -27.76
CA ASP A 146 -16.05 10.21 -26.64
C ASP A 146 -16.46 10.84 -25.31
N VAL A 147 -16.52 10.05 -24.24
CA VAL A 147 -16.66 10.52 -22.86
C VAL A 147 -15.27 10.64 -22.26
N ILE A 148 -14.91 11.85 -21.83
CA ILE A 148 -13.58 12.16 -21.30
C ILE A 148 -13.65 12.78 -19.92
N THR A 149 -12.60 12.57 -19.14
CA THR A 149 -12.32 13.31 -17.90
C THR A 149 -11.06 14.14 -18.08
N ILE A 150 -11.13 15.41 -17.75
CA ILE A 150 -10.01 16.34 -17.75
C ILE A 150 -9.76 16.77 -16.31
N ASP A 151 -8.56 16.50 -15.81
CA ASP A 151 -8.11 17.09 -14.55
C ASP A 151 -7.61 18.51 -14.82
N LYS A 152 -8.25 19.50 -14.15
CA LYS A 152 -7.98 20.91 -14.37
C LYS A 152 -6.60 21.34 -13.85
N ALA A 153 -6.07 20.67 -12.83
CA ALA A 153 -4.77 21.00 -12.25
C ALA A 153 -3.63 20.42 -13.10
N THR A 154 -3.74 19.16 -13.51
CA THR A 154 -2.68 18.48 -14.26
C THR A 154 -2.79 18.66 -15.78
N GLY A 155 -3.97 19.00 -16.29
CA GLY A 155 -4.26 19.02 -17.73
C GLY A 155 -4.26 17.62 -18.36
N LYS A 156 -4.29 16.56 -17.54
CA LYS A 156 -4.33 15.18 -18.01
C LYS A 156 -5.74 14.85 -18.49
N ILE A 157 -5.82 14.31 -19.69
CA ILE A 157 -7.07 13.87 -20.31
C ILE A 157 -7.10 12.34 -20.19
N SER A 158 -8.26 11.78 -19.87
CA SER A 158 -8.47 10.34 -19.83
C SER A 158 -9.77 10.00 -20.53
N LYS A 159 -9.70 9.12 -21.54
CA LYS A 159 -10.84 8.63 -22.29
C LYS A 159 -11.51 7.49 -21.53
N LEU A 160 -12.71 7.72 -21.01
CA LEU A 160 -13.49 6.70 -20.29
C LEU A 160 -14.12 5.70 -21.25
N GLY A 161 -14.59 6.19 -22.40
CA GLY A 161 -15.22 5.36 -23.42
C GLY A 161 -15.93 6.20 -24.46
N ARG A 162 -16.84 5.57 -25.21
CA ARG A 162 -17.67 6.21 -26.24
C ARG A 162 -19.13 6.27 -25.80
N SER A 163 -19.83 7.34 -26.12
CA SER A 163 -21.25 7.49 -25.80
C SER A 163 -22.11 6.50 -26.58
N PHE A 164 -23.16 5.99 -25.94
CA PHE A 164 -24.11 5.06 -26.57
C PHE A 164 -24.90 5.69 -27.72
N THR A 165 -25.15 7.00 -27.66
CA THR A 165 -25.94 7.76 -28.64
C THR A 165 -25.26 7.85 -30.00
N ARG A 166 -23.93 7.98 -30.02
CA ARG A 166 -23.11 8.06 -31.25
C ARG A 166 -22.40 6.77 -31.61
N ALA A 167 -22.78 5.66 -30.98
CA ALA A 167 -22.23 4.34 -31.26
C ALA A 167 -22.63 3.79 -32.64
N ARG A 168 -23.67 4.33 -33.28
CA ARG A 168 -24.17 3.82 -34.57
C ARG A 168 -23.53 4.47 -35.80
N ASP A 169 -22.88 5.60 -35.65
CA ASP A 169 -22.38 6.40 -36.79
C ASP A 169 -21.02 5.94 -37.32
N TYR A 170 -20.39 4.94 -36.68
CA TYR A 170 -19.07 4.44 -37.06
C TYR A 170 -19.09 2.92 -37.26
N ASP A 171 -19.09 2.51 -38.53
CA ASP A 171 -19.21 1.13 -39.03
C ASP A 171 -17.92 0.29 -38.85
N ALA A 172 -16.80 0.93 -38.51
CA ALA A 172 -15.50 0.29 -38.29
C ALA A 172 -15.07 0.33 -36.81
N MET A 173 -15.84 -0.31 -35.94
CA MET A 173 -15.47 -0.41 -34.52
C MET A 173 -14.49 -1.57 -34.30
N GLY A 174 -13.29 -1.26 -33.82
CA GLY A 174 -12.38 -2.27 -33.28
C GLY A 174 -13.01 -2.95 -32.05
N SER A 175 -12.68 -4.22 -31.82
CA SER A 175 -13.22 -5.09 -30.76
C SER A 175 -12.99 -4.63 -29.29
N GLN A 176 -12.59 -3.39 -29.06
CA GLN A 176 -12.10 -2.85 -27.79
C GLN A 176 -12.79 -1.55 -27.33
N THR A 177 -13.79 -1.03 -28.05
CA THR A 177 -14.47 0.21 -27.65
C THR A 177 -15.42 -0.02 -26.46
N LYS A 178 -15.03 0.46 -25.28
CA LYS A 178 -15.92 0.51 -24.10
C LYS A 178 -16.97 1.60 -24.31
N PHE A 179 -18.24 1.23 -24.17
CA PHE A 179 -19.34 2.17 -24.20
C PHE A 179 -19.69 2.64 -22.79
N VAL A 180 -19.83 3.95 -22.62
CA VAL A 180 -20.12 4.60 -21.35
C VAL A 180 -21.32 5.52 -21.55
N GLN A 181 -22.17 5.65 -20.53
CA GLN A 181 -23.31 6.57 -20.58
C GLN A 181 -22.83 8.02 -20.51
N CYS A 182 -23.64 8.93 -21.04
CA CYS A 182 -23.39 10.36 -20.91
C CYS A 182 -23.36 10.70 -19.42
N PRO A 183 -22.33 11.41 -18.94
CA PRO A 183 -22.26 11.79 -17.53
C PRO A 183 -23.42 12.68 -17.13
N ASP A 184 -23.95 12.44 -15.92
CA ASP A 184 -25.01 13.25 -15.33
C ASP A 184 -24.45 14.36 -14.43
N GLY A 185 -25.24 15.43 -14.26
CA GLY A 185 -24.96 16.54 -13.36
C GLY A 185 -24.10 17.65 -13.98
N GLU A 186 -23.46 18.41 -13.08
CA GLU A 186 -22.54 19.47 -13.44
C GLU A 186 -21.29 18.94 -14.13
N LEU A 187 -20.80 19.69 -15.10
CA LEU A 187 -19.67 19.31 -15.94
C LEU A 187 -18.33 19.42 -15.18
N GLN A 188 -18.24 20.31 -14.20
CA GLN A 188 -17.11 20.44 -13.29
C GLN A 188 -17.47 19.87 -11.92
N LYS A 189 -16.74 18.84 -11.48
CA LYS A 189 -16.96 18.15 -10.21
C LYS A 189 -15.70 18.21 -9.36
N ARG A 190 -15.88 18.34 -8.03
CA ARG A 190 -14.80 18.12 -7.07
C ARG A 190 -14.77 16.67 -6.68
N LYS A 191 -13.63 16.01 -6.88
CA LYS A 191 -13.43 14.61 -6.53
C LYS A 191 -12.27 14.49 -5.55
N GLU A 192 -12.56 13.93 -4.38
CA GLU A 192 -11.53 13.48 -3.46
C GLU A 192 -10.93 12.19 -4.01
N VAL A 193 -9.64 12.23 -4.35
CA VAL A 193 -8.87 11.07 -4.78
C VAL A 193 -7.98 10.67 -3.61
N VAL A 194 -8.15 9.42 -3.18
CA VAL A 194 -7.36 8.85 -2.10
C VAL A 194 -6.24 8.01 -2.71
N HIS A 195 -5.00 8.38 -2.40
CA HIS A 195 -3.82 7.64 -2.82
C HIS A 195 -3.14 7.03 -1.60
N THR A 196 -2.90 5.73 -1.64
CA THR A 196 -2.14 5.02 -0.61
C THR A 196 -0.75 4.72 -1.16
N VAL A 197 0.28 5.27 -0.53
CA VAL A 197 1.69 5.08 -0.91
C VAL A 197 2.47 4.59 0.31
N SER A 198 3.49 3.75 0.11
CA SER A 198 4.34 3.32 1.23
C SER A 198 5.42 4.36 1.56
N LEU A 199 5.89 4.38 2.81
CA LEU A 199 7.01 5.26 3.19
C LEU A 199 8.27 4.97 2.37
N HIS A 200 8.50 3.69 2.02
CA HIS A 200 9.63 3.31 1.20
C HIS A 200 9.55 3.90 -0.23
N GLU A 201 8.36 3.94 -0.84
CA GLU A 201 8.19 4.56 -2.16
C GLU A 201 8.52 6.06 -2.11
N ILE A 202 8.06 6.76 -1.07
CA ILE A 202 8.37 8.17 -0.85
C ILE A 202 9.89 8.36 -0.68
N ASP A 203 10.56 7.49 0.08
CA ASP A 203 12.03 7.52 0.24
C ASP A 203 12.76 7.40 -1.09
N VAL A 204 12.42 6.39 -1.89
CA VAL A 204 13.12 6.11 -3.15
C VAL A 204 12.91 7.28 -4.12
N ILE A 205 11.69 7.78 -4.24
CA ILE A 205 11.35 8.92 -5.12
C ILE A 205 12.15 10.17 -4.74
N ASN A 206 12.29 10.47 -3.45
CA ASN A 206 12.99 11.67 -2.99
C ASN A 206 14.52 11.49 -2.90
N SER A 207 15.01 10.25 -2.91
CA SER A 207 16.46 9.97 -2.84
C SER A 207 17.20 10.21 -4.17
N ARG A 208 16.53 10.06 -5.32
CA ARG A 208 17.15 10.13 -6.65
C ARG A 208 16.30 10.93 -7.64
N THR A 209 16.93 11.66 -8.57
CA THR A 209 16.26 12.46 -9.61
C THR A 209 15.38 11.62 -10.57
N GLN A 210 15.66 10.32 -10.71
CA GLN A 210 14.82 9.34 -11.41
C GLN A 210 14.36 8.20 -10.48
N GLY A 211 14.06 8.51 -9.21
CA GLY A 211 13.68 7.51 -8.20
C GLY A 211 12.44 6.68 -8.59
N PHE A 212 11.52 7.23 -9.39
CA PHE A 212 10.35 6.48 -9.85
C PHE A 212 10.70 5.25 -10.70
N LEU A 213 11.70 5.34 -11.58
CA LEU A 213 12.14 4.19 -12.40
C LEU A 213 12.81 3.11 -11.55
N ALA A 214 13.52 3.52 -10.48
CA ALA A 214 14.20 2.61 -9.56
C ALA A 214 13.23 1.69 -8.80
N LEU A 215 11.99 2.16 -8.56
CA LEU A 215 10.93 1.33 -7.96
C LEU A 215 10.59 0.10 -8.82
N PHE A 216 10.70 0.22 -10.15
CA PHE A 216 10.39 -0.87 -11.07
C PHE A 216 11.62 -1.73 -11.41
N SER A 217 12.82 -1.15 -11.39
CA SER A 217 14.06 -1.89 -11.68
C SER A 217 14.60 -2.68 -10.49
N GLY A 218 14.18 -2.35 -9.27
CA GLY A 218 14.70 -2.96 -8.03
C GLY A 218 16.07 -2.42 -7.59
N ASP A 219 16.70 -1.55 -8.39
CA ASP A 219 17.96 -0.90 -8.08
C ASP A 219 17.74 0.35 -7.20
N THR A 220 17.16 0.13 -6.02
CA THR A 220 16.92 1.21 -5.05
C THR A 220 18.21 1.59 -4.32
N GLY A 221 19.17 0.66 -4.18
CA GLY A 221 20.38 0.82 -3.40
C GLY A 221 20.11 1.16 -1.92
N GLU A 222 21.13 1.65 -1.22
CA GLU A 222 20.99 2.12 0.16
C GLU A 222 20.51 3.58 0.21
N ILE A 223 19.53 3.85 1.07
CA ILE A 223 18.95 5.19 1.23
C ILE A 223 19.56 5.88 2.45
N LYS A 224 20.05 7.11 2.27
CA LYS A 224 20.61 7.93 3.35
C LYS A 224 19.58 8.19 4.46
N SER A 225 20.04 8.16 5.71
CA SER A 225 19.19 8.44 6.89
C SER A 225 18.61 9.86 6.87
N GLU A 226 19.36 10.84 6.39
CA GLU A 226 18.92 12.24 6.28
C GLU A 226 17.63 12.39 5.47
N VAL A 227 17.51 11.65 4.35
CA VAL A 227 16.31 11.67 3.50
C VAL A 227 15.12 11.07 4.25
N ARG A 228 15.34 9.97 5.00
CA ARG A 228 14.30 9.33 5.80
C ARG A 228 13.81 10.23 6.93
N GLU A 229 14.71 10.93 7.61
CA GLU A 229 14.37 11.87 8.67
C GLU A 229 13.56 13.05 8.14
N GLN A 230 13.95 13.63 7.01
CA GLN A 230 13.19 14.68 6.33
C GLN A 230 11.79 14.21 5.92
N ILE A 231 11.67 12.99 5.40
CA ILE A 231 10.36 12.41 5.02
C ILE A 231 9.51 12.15 6.25
N ASN A 232 10.09 11.60 7.32
CA ASN A 232 9.36 11.37 8.56
C ASN A 232 8.81 12.69 9.13
N ALA A 233 9.59 13.77 9.08
CA ALA A 233 9.15 15.10 9.49
C ALA A 233 7.99 15.61 8.62
N LYS A 234 8.08 15.50 7.29
CA LYS A 234 7.00 15.90 6.36
C LYS A 234 5.73 15.07 6.55
N VAL A 235 5.85 13.77 6.75
CA VAL A 235 4.69 12.88 6.98
C VAL A 235 4.04 13.19 8.33
N ALA A 236 4.83 13.55 9.36
CA ALA A 236 4.29 14.03 10.63
C ALA A 236 3.53 15.35 10.45
N GLU A 237 4.08 16.30 9.69
CA GLU A 237 3.40 17.57 9.35
C GLU A 237 2.08 17.31 8.60
N TRP A 238 2.07 16.46 7.57
CA TRP A 238 0.84 16.12 6.83
C TRP A 238 -0.21 15.42 7.70
N ARG A 239 0.23 14.66 8.70
CA ARG A 239 -0.65 14.05 9.69
C ARG A 239 -1.26 15.10 10.63
N GLU A 240 -0.48 16.07 11.08
CA GLU A 240 -0.96 17.18 11.93
C GLU A 240 -1.92 18.10 11.18
N GLU A 241 -1.67 18.36 9.90
CA GLU A 241 -2.55 19.13 9.02
C GLU A 241 -3.82 18.35 8.60
N GLY A 242 -3.89 17.05 8.86
CA GLY A 242 -5.00 16.19 8.44
C GLY A 242 -5.05 15.89 6.94
N LYS A 243 -3.98 16.19 6.19
CA LYS A 243 -3.85 15.88 4.75
C LYS A 243 -3.51 14.41 4.49
N ALA A 244 -2.88 13.76 5.46
CA ALA A 244 -2.49 12.36 5.37
C ALA A 244 -2.85 11.56 6.62
N GLU A 245 -3.18 10.29 6.41
CA GLU A 245 -3.42 9.29 7.45
C GLU A 245 -2.37 8.18 7.35
N ILE A 246 -1.74 7.81 8.47
CA ILE A 246 -0.75 6.74 8.50
C ILE A 246 -1.47 5.42 8.77
N ILE A 247 -1.29 4.46 7.87
CA ILE A 247 -1.85 3.12 7.95
C ILE A 247 -0.74 2.15 8.37
N PRO A 248 -0.75 1.62 9.60
CA PRO A 248 0.15 0.55 9.97
C PRO A 248 -0.23 -0.71 9.20
N GLY A 249 0.72 -1.24 8.43
CA GLY A 249 0.55 -2.49 7.70
C GLY A 249 1.05 -3.69 8.48
N VAL A 250 1.32 -4.76 7.73
CA VAL A 250 1.81 -6.04 8.24
C VAL A 250 3.10 -6.41 7.54
N LEU A 251 4.14 -6.67 8.33
CA LEU A 251 5.40 -7.23 7.86
C LEU A 251 5.43 -8.72 8.21
N PHE A 252 5.41 -9.58 7.20
CA PHE A 252 5.54 -11.02 7.33
C PHE A 252 6.97 -11.47 7.00
N ILE A 253 7.63 -12.13 7.95
CA ILE A 253 8.94 -12.75 7.75
C ILE A 253 8.80 -14.26 7.81
N ASP A 254 8.94 -14.92 6.67
CA ASP A 254 9.02 -16.38 6.62
C ASP A 254 10.42 -16.87 6.97
N GLU A 255 10.52 -18.11 7.42
CA GLU A 255 11.79 -18.76 7.76
C GLU A 255 12.69 -17.94 8.69
N VAL A 256 12.10 -17.33 9.72
CA VAL A 256 12.81 -16.42 10.65
C VAL A 256 14.02 -17.05 11.34
N HIS A 257 14.07 -18.38 11.41
CA HIS A 257 15.21 -19.14 11.94
C HIS A 257 16.49 -18.99 11.10
N MET A 258 16.41 -18.42 9.90
CA MET A 258 17.55 -18.06 9.06
C MET A 258 18.20 -16.73 9.46
N LEU A 259 17.52 -15.91 10.28
CA LEU A 259 18.04 -14.63 10.75
C LEU A 259 19.13 -14.79 11.80
N ASP A 260 20.04 -13.81 11.82
CA ASP A 260 21.09 -13.68 12.82
C ASP A 260 20.66 -12.81 14.01
N ILE A 261 21.47 -12.86 15.07
CA ILE A 261 21.22 -12.08 16.30
C ILE A 261 21.20 -10.57 16.06
N GLU A 262 21.96 -10.07 15.08
CA GLU A 262 21.99 -8.66 14.70
C GLU A 262 20.65 -8.21 14.13
N SER A 263 20.05 -9.02 13.26
CA SER A 263 18.71 -8.78 12.71
C SER A 263 17.64 -8.76 13.79
N PHE A 264 17.70 -9.68 14.77
CA PHE A 264 16.76 -9.68 15.91
C PHE A 264 16.92 -8.47 16.81
N SER A 265 18.17 -8.03 17.06
CA SER A 265 18.44 -6.80 17.82
C SER A 265 17.87 -5.57 17.10
N PHE A 266 18.06 -5.49 15.78
CA PHE A 266 17.48 -4.44 14.95
C PHE A 266 15.93 -4.46 14.99
N LEU A 267 15.33 -5.63 14.82
CA LEU A 267 13.87 -5.83 14.85
C LEU A 267 13.27 -5.36 16.19
N ASN A 268 13.90 -5.69 17.32
CA ASN A 268 13.44 -5.25 18.64
C ASN A 268 13.45 -3.73 18.76
N ARG A 269 14.52 -3.06 18.33
CA ARG A 269 14.59 -1.58 18.34
C ARG A 269 13.55 -0.96 17.40
N ALA A 270 13.35 -1.54 16.22
CA ALA A 270 12.40 -1.03 15.24
C ALA A 270 10.94 -1.14 15.72
N LEU A 271 10.62 -2.18 16.49
CA LEU A 271 9.30 -2.39 17.09
C LEU A 271 8.97 -1.44 18.23
N GLU A 272 9.96 -0.74 18.82
CA GLU A 272 9.70 0.28 19.85
C GLU A 272 9.08 1.56 19.27
N SER A 273 9.10 1.74 17.94
CA SER A 273 8.51 2.90 17.28
C SER A 273 6.98 2.84 17.30
N ASP A 274 6.34 3.97 17.61
CA ASP A 274 4.87 4.11 17.58
C ASP A 274 4.25 3.82 16.20
N MET A 275 5.03 4.02 15.13
CA MET A 275 4.60 3.76 13.75
C MET A 275 5.00 2.37 13.24
N ALA A 276 5.48 1.49 14.12
CA ALA A 276 5.92 0.17 13.72
C ALA A 276 4.74 -0.67 13.18
N PRO A 277 4.89 -1.30 12.00
CA PRO A 277 3.91 -2.23 11.48
C PRO A 277 3.82 -3.47 12.37
N VAL A 278 2.76 -4.25 12.19
CA VAL A 278 2.60 -5.52 12.90
C VAL A 278 3.57 -6.53 12.30
N LEU A 279 4.51 -7.01 13.10
CA LEU A 279 5.47 -8.03 12.68
C LEU A 279 4.89 -9.43 12.90
N ILE A 280 4.73 -10.20 11.84
CA ILE A 280 4.36 -11.62 11.89
C ILE A 280 5.57 -12.43 11.41
N MET A 281 6.09 -13.31 12.27
CA MET A 281 7.20 -14.20 11.94
C MET A 281 6.68 -15.63 11.81
N ALA A 282 7.22 -16.39 10.86
CA ALA A 282 6.95 -17.81 10.71
C ALA A 282 8.22 -18.64 10.87
N THR A 283 8.08 -19.80 11.53
CA THR A 283 9.14 -20.80 11.58
C THR A 283 8.60 -22.21 11.32
N ASN A 284 9.37 -22.96 10.55
CA ASN A 284 9.17 -24.39 10.29
C ASN A 284 9.94 -25.28 11.27
N ARG A 285 10.86 -24.70 12.06
CA ARG A 285 11.78 -25.43 12.95
C ARG A 285 11.45 -25.17 14.41
N GLY A 286 11.58 -26.22 15.23
CA GLY A 286 11.31 -26.19 16.67
C GLY A 286 12.47 -25.63 17.48
N ILE A 287 13.53 -26.43 17.67
CA ILE A 287 14.75 -26.01 18.38
C ILE A 287 15.86 -25.82 17.36
N THR A 288 16.34 -24.59 17.23
CA THR A 288 17.45 -24.22 16.33
C THR A 288 18.39 -23.26 17.03
N ARG A 289 19.69 -23.35 16.71
CA ARG A 289 20.67 -22.37 17.16
C ARG A 289 20.49 -21.09 16.34
N VAL A 290 20.47 -19.95 17.02
CA VAL A 290 20.57 -18.64 16.36
C VAL A 290 22.00 -18.48 15.85
N LEU A 291 22.16 -18.05 14.61
CA LEU A 291 23.48 -17.77 14.04
C LEU A 291 23.99 -16.43 14.60
N PRO A 292 25.25 -16.29 15.11
CA PRO A 292 26.32 -17.27 15.30
C PRO A 292 26.51 -17.73 16.77
N ALA A 293 25.54 -17.53 17.68
CA ALA A 293 25.71 -17.80 19.11
C ALA A 293 24.60 -18.69 19.70
N PRO A 294 24.92 -19.67 20.58
CA PRO A 294 23.92 -20.45 21.28
C PRO A 294 23.44 -19.67 22.51
N LEU A 295 22.27 -19.03 22.47
CA LEU A 295 21.58 -18.69 23.73
C LEU A 295 20.07 -18.50 23.62
N VAL A 296 19.43 -19.15 24.58
CA VAL A 296 18.12 -18.97 25.20
C VAL A 296 17.51 -17.57 24.97
N LEU A 297 16.65 -17.45 23.95
CA LEU A 297 15.80 -16.27 23.73
C LEU A 297 14.33 -16.67 23.92
N LEU A 298 13.96 -16.91 25.18
CA LEU A 298 12.58 -17.24 25.60
C LEU A 298 11.96 -16.13 26.46
N SER A 299 12.48 -14.90 26.39
CA SER A 299 11.97 -13.78 27.18
C SER A 299 11.18 -12.73 26.39
N GLN A 300 11.10 -12.72 25.06
CA GLN A 300 10.36 -11.63 24.37
C GLN A 300 9.50 -12.05 23.17
N LEU A 301 9.37 -13.35 22.89
CA LEU A 301 8.54 -13.84 21.79
C LEU A 301 7.19 -14.35 22.29
N VAL A 302 6.09 -13.81 21.73
CA VAL A 302 4.76 -14.40 21.87
C VAL A 302 4.73 -15.71 21.07
N PHE A 303 4.85 -16.84 21.75
CA PHE A 303 4.77 -18.17 21.15
C PHE A 303 3.31 -18.56 20.88
N PHE A 304 2.95 -18.77 19.60
CA PHE A 304 1.77 -19.57 19.24
C PHE A 304 2.21 -20.99 18.89
N SER A 305 1.97 -21.92 19.83
CA SER A 305 1.92 -23.36 19.55
C SER A 305 0.44 -23.78 19.51
N ALA A 306 0.10 -24.74 18.66
CA ALA A 306 -1.26 -25.19 18.34
C ALA A 306 -2.05 -25.83 19.53
N SER A 307 -1.67 -25.58 20.78
CA SER A 307 -2.32 -26.15 21.96
C SER A 307 -2.39 -25.21 23.17
N SER A 308 -1.73 -24.05 23.21
CA SER A 308 -1.82 -23.11 24.35
C SER A 308 -1.40 -21.69 23.98
N VAL A 309 -2.10 -20.68 24.50
CA VAL A 309 -1.74 -19.26 24.38
C VAL A 309 -0.98 -18.84 25.64
N PHE A 310 0.28 -18.45 25.51
CA PHE A 310 1.06 -17.88 26.62
C PHE A 310 1.20 -16.37 26.48
N TRP A 311 0.76 -15.64 27.51
CA TRP A 311 0.99 -14.20 27.65
C TRP A 311 2.20 -13.95 28.54
N TRP A 312 3.15 -13.14 28.06
CA TRP A 312 4.24 -12.63 28.88
C TRP A 312 4.26 -11.10 28.80
N THR A 313 3.68 -10.44 29.80
CA THR A 313 3.99 -9.04 30.09
C THR A 313 5.12 -9.07 31.11
N GLY A 314 6.16 -8.25 30.89
CA GLY A 314 7.47 -8.29 31.55
C GLY A 314 7.53 -8.06 33.06
N ARG A 315 6.58 -8.60 33.85
CA ARG A 315 6.65 -8.80 35.31
C ARG A 315 5.60 -9.76 35.90
N ARG A 316 4.60 -10.30 35.15
CA ARG A 316 3.66 -11.33 35.66
C ARG A 316 3.17 -12.28 34.56
N LYS A 317 3.25 -13.60 34.82
CA LYS A 317 2.61 -14.66 34.01
C LYS A 317 1.09 -14.60 34.18
N TRP A 318 0.35 -14.58 33.07
CA TRP A 318 -1.08 -14.92 33.05
C TRP A 318 -1.31 -16.09 32.10
N VAL A 319 -1.85 -17.18 32.63
CA VAL A 319 -2.26 -18.35 31.87
C VAL A 319 -3.74 -18.18 31.55
N VAL A 320 -4.10 -18.14 30.26
CA VAL A 320 -5.50 -18.30 29.84
C VAL A 320 -5.65 -19.72 29.32
N ASN A 321 -6.05 -20.64 30.21
CA ASN A 321 -6.49 -21.97 29.81
C ASN A 321 -7.91 -21.88 29.25
N SER A 322 -8.15 -22.51 28.09
CA SER A 322 -9.50 -22.72 27.55
C SER A 322 -10.20 -23.89 28.27
N SER A 323 -10.38 -23.77 29.58
CA SER A 323 -11.22 -24.65 30.41
C SER A 323 -11.64 -23.85 31.66
N PRO A 324 -12.90 -23.90 32.10
CA PRO A 324 -13.36 -23.07 33.20
C PRO A 324 -12.83 -23.63 34.52
N GLY A 325 -11.81 -23.00 35.12
CA GLY A 325 -11.42 -23.30 36.49
C GLY A 325 -9.96 -23.01 36.84
N LYS A 326 -9.78 -21.99 37.67
CA LYS A 326 -8.64 -21.70 38.57
C LYS A 326 -7.36 -21.10 37.94
N LEU A 327 -7.19 -19.79 38.19
CA LEU A 327 -5.93 -19.06 38.18
C LEU A 327 -5.11 -19.43 39.43
N GLY A 328 -3.85 -19.81 39.25
CA GLY A 328 -2.89 -19.98 40.35
C GLY A 328 -1.43 -19.91 39.85
N PRO A 329 -0.49 -19.39 40.66
CA PRO A 329 0.92 -19.25 40.25
C PRO A 329 1.66 -20.59 40.38
N GLY A 330 1.98 -21.23 39.26
CA GLY A 330 2.81 -22.44 39.23
C GLY A 330 4.31 -22.12 39.23
N GLY A 331 5.00 -22.51 40.29
CA GLY A 331 6.46 -22.42 40.45
C GLY A 331 7.23 -23.46 39.63
N CYS A 332 8.50 -23.13 39.35
CA CYS A 332 9.44 -23.97 38.60
C CYS A 332 10.02 -25.09 39.46
N THR A 333 10.11 -26.28 38.88
CA THR A 333 11.23 -27.22 39.02
C THR A 333 11.52 -27.80 37.65
#